data_AF-A0A1C2I5D1-F1
#
_entry.id   AF-A0A1C2I5D1-F1
#
_cell.length_a   1.000
_cell.length_b   1.000
_cell.length_c   1.000
_cell.angle_alpha   90.00
_cell.angle_beta   90.00
_cell.angle_gamma   90.00
#
_symmetry.space_group_name_H-M   'P 1'
#
loop_
_entity.id
_entity.type
_entity.pdbx_description
1 polymer ?
#
loop_
_entity_poly.entity_id
_entity_poly.type
_entity_poly.pdbx_seq_one_letter_code
_entity_poly.pdbx_strand_id
1 'polypeptide(L)'
;MVRNISIGIAACVVFLLSCSASAADEEMPLNCPAIAAKTPDNYARGCNPPLTPLQDAICHYKPRKWTDNLLLLDSTVGVGYVRDLRAAGIGTPQCKALLEAHRAYEKALQGCGNNGDCVLKVMRNWAGTTNRLEKTFRPPLDEAALKKFVGGMKFVDGQETVSLLQRLEQGMDLYPLPQAALPNGNVLVWGFQPHNAQVQSLAVVYRQGAVQLVGIVDGIYLSLPSGKTQWAPEENARIALFVRDPAALTQNLSAIRAWAAASILGFEQECPGKDQTRCQAAAKLPLPIHAYDLNCKTNNGKVIGQRCALPLPQVPEDVSPGLFWQ
;
A
#
# COMPACT_ATOMS: atom_id res chain seq x y z
N MET A 1 50.31 58.23 48.53
CA MET A 1 49.19 58.29 49.49
C MET A 1 47.92 57.93 48.72
N VAL A 2 47.00 57.17 49.32
CA VAL A 2 45.81 56.48 48.71
C VAL A 2 46.19 55.16 48.02
N ARG A 3 46.34 54.03 48.73
CA ARG A 3 45.42 53.13 49.49
C ARG A 3 44.69 52.11 48.59
N ASN A 4 45.17 50.86 48.65
CA ASN A 4 44.54 49.63 48.14
C ASN A 4 43.14 49.42 48.75
N ILE A 5 42.20 48.97 47.92
CA ILE A 5 41.10 48.09 48.36
C ILE A 5 40.94 46.97 47.33
N SER A 6 41.16 45.75 47.81
CA SER A 6 40.89 44.49 47.12
C SER A 6 39.44 44.08 47.36
N ILE A 7 38.71 43.75 46.30
CA ILE A 7 37.49 42.92 46.30
C ILE A 7 37.68 42.01 45.08
N GLY A 8 37.71 40.68 45.12
CA GLY A 8 36.99 39.78 46.00
C GLY A 8 35.95 39.01 45.17
N ILE A 9 36.45 38.05 44.37
CA ILE A 9 35.85 36.81 43.85
C ILE A 9 34.31 36.74 43.72
N ALA A 10 33.84 36.52 42.48
CA ALA A 10 32.80 35.53 42.16
C ALA A 10 32.83 35.19 40.66
N ALA A 11 33.68 34.24 40.27
CA ALA A 11 33.61 33.59 38.96
C ALA A 11 32.53 32.49 39.04
N CYS A 12 31.35 32.75 38.47
CA CYS A 12 30.37 31.69 38.23
C CYS A 12 30.87 30.80 37.09
N VAL A 13 31.54 29.71 37.49
CA VAL A 13 31.77 28.54 36.64
C VAL A 13 30.42 27.87 36.40
N VAL A 14 29.83 28.08 35.23
CA VAL A 14 28.67 27.29 34.79
C VAL A 14 29.21 25.92 34.37
N PHE A 15 29.13 24.98 35.31
CA PHE A 15 29.32 23.55 35.07
C PHE A 15 28.13 23.02 34.25
N LEU A 16 28.47 22.54 33.05
CA LEU A 16 27.88 21.45 32.27
C LEU A 16 26.61 20.80 32.87
N LEU A 17 25.48 21.01 32.19
CA LEU A 17 24.51 19.96 31.97
C LEU A 17 24.49 19.68 30.47
N SER A 18 25.36 18.75 30.07
CA SER A 18 25.15 17.96 28.86
C SER A 18 23.75 17.36 28.94
N CYS A 19 22.79 17.99 28.29
CA CYS A 19 21.60 17.29 27.84
C CYS A 19 22.07 16.32 26.76
N SER A 20 22.52 15.15 27.21
CA SER A 20 22.42 13.93 26.44
C SER A 20 21.01 13.92 25.86
N ALA A 21 20.91 14.18 24.56
CA ALA A 21 19.77 13.77 23.79
C ALA A 21 19.70 12.26 24.01
N SER A 22 18.83 11.85 24.93
CA SER A 22 18.45 10.46 25.08
C SER A 22 18.13 9.98 23.68
N ALA A 23 18.80 8.90 23.28
CA ALA A 23 18.45 8.11 22.12
C ALA A 23 16.94 8.16 21.97
N ALA A 24 16.48 8.65 20.82
CA ALA A 24 15.11 8.47 20.44
C ALA A 24 14.79 7.01 20.73
N ASP A 25 13.79 6.77 21.57
CA ASP A 25 13.00 5.56 21.42
C ASP A 25 12.66 5.56 19.93
N GLU A 26 13.33 4.71 19.16
CA GLU A 26 12.89 4.38 17.82
C GLU A 26 11.54 3.69 18.02
N GLU A 27 10.49 4.49 18.22
CA GLU A 27 9.11 4.03 18.12
C GLU A 27 9.06 3.30 16.79
N MET A 28 8.91 1.97 16.87
CA MET A 28 8.83 1.15 15.68
C MET A 28 7.83 1.81 14.73
N PRO A 29 8.22 2.05 13.46
CA PRO A 29 7.40 2.82 12.55
C PRO A 29 6.02 2.20 12.45
N LEU A 30 4.98 3.03 12.57
CA LEU A 30 3.59 2.58 12.55
C LEU A 30 3.33 1.72 11.31
N ASN A 31 2.99 0.45 11.52
CA ASN A 31 2.76 -0.51 10.45
C ASN A 31 1.26 -0.68 10.20
N CYS A 32 0.67 0.21 9.40
CA CYS A 32 -0.77 0.16 9.11
C CYS A 32 -1.23 -1.14 8.41
N PRO A 33 -0.47 -1.75 7.48
CA PRO A 33 -0.82 -3.07 6.96
C PRO A 33 -0.95 -4.15 8.05
N ALA A 34 -0.02 -4.19 9.02
CA ALA A 34 -0.11 -5.13 10.13
C ALA A 34 -1.28 -4.82 11.09
N ILE A 35 -1.65 -3.55 11.26
CA ILE A 35 -2.84 -3.15 12.03
C ILE A 35 -4.12 -3.57 11.28
N ALA A 36 -4.17 -3.37 9.96
CA ALA A 36 -5.28 -3.80 9.12
C ALA A 36 -5.54 -5.31 9.28
N ALA A 37 -4.49 -6.12 9.37
CA ALA A 37 -4.59 -7.58 9.57
C ALA A 37 -5.28 -8.03 10.85
N LYS A 38 -5.36 -7.14 11.83
CA LYS A 38 -5.98 -7.40 13.14
C LYS A 38 -7.25 -6.59 13.35
N THR A 39 -7.61 -5.74 12.39
CA THR A 39 -8.77 -4.85 12.49
C THR A 39 -10.00 -5.57 11.95
N PRO A 40 -11.08 -5.71 12.73
CA PRO A 40 -12.32 -6.30 12.23
C PRO A 40 -13.01 -5.36 11.23
N ASP A 41 -13.66 -5.95 10.22
CA ASP A 41 -14.37 -5.18 9.18
C ASP A 41 -15.70 -4.57 9.65
N ASN A 42 -16.15 -4.88 10.87
CA ASN A 42 -17.40 -4.40 11.46
C ASN A 42 -17.43 -4.66 12.98
N TYR A 43 -18.32 -3.94 13.68
CA TYR A 43 -18.54 -4.12 15.12
C TYR A 43 -19.63 -5.16 15.43
N ALA A 44 -20.62 -5.32 14.55
CA ALA A 44 -21.82 -6.12 14.80
C ALA A 44 -21.90 -7.40 13.97
N ARG A 45 -20.77 -8.13 13.79
CA ARG A 45 -20.76 -9.39 13.03
C ARG A 45 -21.76 -10.40 13.60
N GLY A 46 -22.80 -10.72 12.82
CA GLY A 46 -23.74 -11.80 13.11
C GLY A 46 -24.78 -11.53 14.20
N CYS A 47 -24.79 -10.35 14.85
CA CYS A 47 -25.83 -9.94 15.81
C CYS A 47 -26.23 -11.00 16.85
N ASN A 48 -25.25 -11.76 17.37
CA ASN A 48 -25.48 -12.84 18.33
C ASN A 48 -25.33 -12.32 19.78
N PRO A 49 -26.31 -12.55 20.67
CA PRO A 49 -26.20 -12.19 22.08
C PRO A 49 -25.05 -12.91 22.82
N PRO A 50 -24.50 -12.33 23.90
CA PRO A 50 -24.87 -11.02 24.46
C PRO A 50 -24.28 -9.86 23.65
N LEU A 51 -25.11 -8.87 23.35
CA LEU A 51 -24.71 -7.68 22.58
C LEU A 51 -24.25 -6.56 23.52
N THR A 52 -23.17 -5.88 23.13
CA THR A 52 -22.82 -4.58 23.74
C THR A 52 -23.87 -3.51 23.35
N PRO A 53 -23.98 -2.39 24.09
CA PRO A 53 -24.92 -1.32 23.73
C PRO A 53 -24.79 -0.81 22.29
N LEU A 54 -23.56 -0.69 21.78
CA LEU A 54 -23.30 -0.29 20.40
C LEU A 54 -23.78 -1.35 19.40
N GLN A 55 -23.49 -2.63 19.67
CA GLN A 55 -23.94 -3.73 18.81
C GLN A 55 -25.47 -3.84 18.81
N ASP A 56 -26.11 -3.65 19.96
CA ASP A 56 -27.57 -3.61 20.08
C ASP A 56 -28.17 -2.48 19.22
N ALA A 57 -27.59 -1.28 19.29
CA ALA A 57 -27.98 -0.17 18.41
C ALA A 57 -27.86 -0.52 16.94
N ILE A 58 -26.75 -1.11 16.51
CA ILE A 58 -26.52 -1.46 15.10
C ILE A 58 -27.49 -2.56 14.64
N CYS A 59 -27.64 -3.63 15.42
CA CYS A 59 -28.41 -4.82 15.07
C CYS A 59 -29.92 -4.58 15.04
N HIS A 60 -30.43 -3.70 15.91
CA HIS A 60 -31.88 -3.48 16.05
C HIS A 60 -32.36 -2.14 15.52
N TYR A 61 -31.50 -1.36 14.86
CA TYR A 61 -31.91 -0.08 14.27
C TYR A 61 -32.94 -0.26 13.16
N LYS A 62 -34.04 0.48 13.28
CA LYS A 62 -35.09 0.54 12.26
C LYS A 62 -34.84 1.77 11.38
N PRO A 63 -34.30 1.59 10.16
CA PRO A 63 -33.91 2.72 9.33
C PRO A 63 -35.13 3.44 8.78
N ARG A 64 -35.08 4.78 8.74
CA ARG A 64 -36.15 5.61 8.12
C ARG A 64 -36.08 5.60 6.59
N LYS A 65 -34.90 5.33 6.03
CA LYS A 65 -34.62 5.17 4.59
C LYS A 65 -33.71 3.96 4.42
N TRP A 66 -33.81 3.24 3.31
CA TRP A 66 -32.99 2.03 3.10
C TRP A 66 -31.47 2.31 3.18
N THR A 67 -31.03 3.52 2.83
CA THR A 67 -29.64 4.01 2.94
C THR A 67 -29.14 4.18 4.39
N ASP A 68 -30.03 4.05 5.37
CA ASP A 68 -29.78 4.34 6.78
C ASP A 68 -29.58 3.04 7.58
N ASN A 69 -29.44 1.92 6.87
CA ASN A 69 -29.21 0.60 7.45
C ASN A 69 -27.84 0.58 8.14
N LEU A 70 -27.84 0.51 9.47
CA LEU A 70 -26.61 0.51 10.26
C LEU A 70 -25.75 -0.73 10.06
N LEU A 71 -26.34 -1.91 9.81
CA LEU A 71 -25.55 -3.12 9.53
C LEU A 71 -24.75 -3.00 8.23
N LEU A 72 -25.40 -2.47 7.19
CA LEU A 72 -24.73 -2.22 5.92
C LEU A 72 -23.65 -1.14 6.07
N LEU A 73 -23.98 -0.06 6.80
CA LEU A 73 -23.05 1.04 7.00
C LEU A 73 -21.84 0.63 7.86
N ASP A 74 -22.03 -0.15 8.93
CA ASP A 74 -20.99 -0.70 9.79
C ASP A 74 -19.96 -1.48 8.97
N SER A 75 -20.43 -2.43 8.16
CA SER A 75 -19.56 -3.20 7.26
C SER A 75 -18.88 -2.31 6.22
N THR A 76 -19.59 -1.33 5.66
CA THR A 76 -19.03 -0.46 4.60
C THR A 76 -17.89 0.40 5.14
N VAL A 77 -18.07 1.02 6.32
CA VAL A 77 -17.05 1.90 6.90
C VAL A 77 -15.86 1.13 7.46
N GLY A 78 -16.08 -0.08 7.99
CA GLY A 78 -14.99 -0.94 8.45
C GLY A 78 -14.14 -1.47 7.30
N VAL A 79 -14.75 -2.02 6.24
CA VAL A 79 -14.03 -2.45 5.02
C VAL A 79 -13.26 -1.29 4.40
N GLY A 80 -13.88 -0.10 4.32
CA GLY A 80 -13.21 1.10 3.79
C GLY A 80 -11.97 1.48 4.62
N TYR A 81 -12.09 1.46 5.95
CA TYR A 81 -10.97 1.76 6.85
C TYR A 81 -9.83 0.75 6.76
N VAL A 82 -10.11 -0.55 6.74
CA VAL A 82 -9.11 -1.61 6.59
C VAL A 82 -8.36 -1.46 5.26
N ARG A 83 -9.08 -1.19 4.16
CA ARG A 83 -8.48 -0.89 2.86
C ARG A 83 -7.57 0.33 2.90
N ASP A 84 -8.00 1.41 3.55
CA ASP A 84 -7.20 2.64 3.67
C ASP A 84 -5.95 2.42 4.54
N LEU A 85 -6.01 1.58 5.57
CA LEU A 85 -4.85 1.18 6.38
C LEU A 85 -3.82 0.42 5.54
N ARG A 86 -4.27 -0.55 4.72
CA ARG A 86 -3.38 -1.28 3.79
C ARG A 86 -2.70 -0.34 2.82
N ALA A 87 -3.47 0.60 2.24
CA ALA A 87 -2.95 1.59 1.30
C ALA A 87 -1.96 2.57 1.95
N ALA A 88 -2.11 2.89 3.24
CA ALA A 88 -1.30 3.88 3.92
C ALA A 88 0.17 3.45 4.11
N GLY A 89 0.50 2.16 4.08
CA GLY A 89 1.87 1.65 4.20
C GLY A 89 2.50 1.81 5.59
N ILE A 90 3.82 1.66 5.68
CA ILE A 90 4.57 1.64 6.95
C ILE A 90 5.27 2.98 7.19
N GLY A 91 5.16 3.51 8.41
CA GLY A 91 5.87 4.72 8.85
C GLY A 91 5.45 6.00 8.14
N THR A 92 4.32 5.98 7.44
CA THR A 92 3.88 7.13 6.63
C THR A 92 3.07 8.13 7.47
N PRO A 93 3.11 9.44 7.12
CA PRO A 93 2.21 10.43 7.74
C PRO A 93 0.72 10.08 7.58
N GLN A 94 0.37 9.34 6.51
CA GLN A 94 -0.99 8.91 6.21
C GLN A 94 -1.44 7.85 7.20
N CYS A 95 -0.56 6.89 7.50
CA CYS A 95 -0.82 5.86 8.49
C CYS A 95 -1.12 6.50 9.86
N LYS A 96 -0.28 7.46 10.28
CA LYS A 96 -0.50 8.21 11.52
C LYS A 96 -1.84 8.97 11.53
N ALA A 97 -2.11 9.77 10.50
CA ALA A 97 -3.33 10.58 10.41
C ALA A 97 -4.61 9.72 10.38
N LEU A 98 -4.55 8.57 9.68
CA LEU A 98 -5.67 7.64 9.58
C LEU A 98 -6.00 7.00 10.93
N LEU A 99 -4.96 6.56 11.67
CA LEU A 99 -5.12 5.99 13.01
C LEU A 99 -5.65 7.02 14.02
N GLU A 100 -5.14 8.25 13.98
CA GLU A 100 -5.62 9.35 14.84
C GLU A 100 -7.10 9.69 14.57
N ALA A 101 -7.47 9.79 13.29
CA ALA A 101 -8.85 10.05 12.89
C ALA A 101 -9.79 8.90 13.30
N HIS A 102 -9.34 7.64 13.17
CA HIS A 102 -10.14 6.49 13.56
C HIS A 102 -10.36 6.41 15.08
N ARG A 103 -9.33 6.69 15.90
CA ARG A 103 -9.48 6.75 17.36
C ARG A 103 -10.54 7.78 17.79
N ALA A 104 -10.59 8.93 17.13
CA ALA A 104 -11.62 9.93 17.39
C ALA A 104 -13.02 9.43 17.01
N TYR A 105 -13.13 8.71 15.89
CA TYR A 105 -14.36 8.05 15.47
C TYR A 105 -14.83 7.00 16.48
N GLU A 106 -13.95 6.09 16.91
CA GLU A 106 -14.30 5.03 17.87
C GLU A 106 -14.80 5.61 19.19
N LYS A 107 -14.12 6.66 19.70
CA LYS A 107 -14.55 7.38 20.90
C LYS A 107 -15.95 7.99 20.75
N ALA A 108 -16.22 8.62 19.60
CA ALA A 108 -17.55 9.19 19.33
C ALA A 108 -18.63 8.10 19.21
N LEU A 109 -18.29 6.96 18.61
CA LEU A 109 -19.18 5.83 18.41
C LEU A 109 -19.57 5.18 19.75
N GLN A 110 -18.58 4.94 20.62
CA GLN A 110 -18.80 4.42 21.98
C GLN A 110 -19.67 5.37 22.81
N GLY A 111 -19.48 6.68 22.67
CA GLY A 111 -20.28 7.70 23.36
C GLY A 111 -21.76 7.71 23.00
N CYS A 112 -22.18 7.07 21.89
CA CYS A 112 -23.59 6.95 21.52
C CYS A 112 -24.34 5.88 22.32
N GLY A 113 -23.66 4.93 22.97
CA GLY A 113 -24.30 3.81 23.66
C GLY A 113 -25.25 3.04 22.73
N ASN A 114 -26.52 2.90 23.14
CA ASN A 114 -27.57 2.23 22.35
C ASN A 114 -28.41 3.17 21.46
N ASN A 115 -28.01 4.45 21.30
CA ASN A 115 -28.76 5.40 20.49
C ASN A 115 -28.44 5.25 18.99
N GLY A 116 -29.30 4.53 18.25
CA GLY A 116 -29.10 4.28 16.83
C GLY A 116 -29.05 5.53 15.92
N ASP A 117 -29.82 6.59 16.21
CA ASP A 117 -29.77 7.84 15.44
C ASP A 117 -28.42 8.56 15.65
N CYS A 118 -27.85 8.48 16.85
CA CYS A 118 -26.49 8.96 17.15
C CYS A 118 -25.44 8.14 16.39
N VAL A 119 -25.52 6.81 16.46
CA VAL A 119 -24.60 5.89 15.76
C VAL A 119 -24.61 6.16 14.25
N LEU A 120 -25.80 6.29 13.66
CA LEU A 120 -25.96 6.59 12.23
C LEU A 120 -25.29 7.90 11.83
N LYS A 121 -25.43 8.95 12.65
CA LYS A 121 -24.78 10.24 12.42
C LYS A 121 -23.25 10.11 12.47
N VAL A 122 -22.72 9.42 13.46
CA VAL A 122 -21.27 9.21 13.63
C VAL A 122 -20.70 8.40 12.46
N MET A 123 -21.31 7.29 12.09
CA MET A 123 -20.86 6.46 10.96
C MET A 123 -20.93 7.19 9.61
N ARG A 124 -21.96 8.01 9.37
CA ARG A 124 -22.03 8.85 8.15
C ARG A 124 -20.92 9.88 8.09
N ASN A 125 -20.64 10.55 9.22
CA ASN A 125 -19.54 11.50 9.30
C ASN A 125 -18.20 10.81 9.03
N TRP A 126 -18.03 9.59 9.56
CA TRP A 126 -16.84 8.78 9.32
C TRP A 126 -16.72 8.37 7.85
N ALA A 127 -17.79 7.90 7.21
CA ALA A 127 -17.81 7.60 5.77
C ALA A 127 -17.43 8.83 4.92
N GLY A 128 -17.87 10.02 5.30
CA GLY A 128 -17.44 11.27 4.67
C GLY A 128 -15.95 11.58 4.88
N THR A 129 -15.40 11.26 6.05
CA THR A 129 -13.98 11.42 6.36
C THR A 129 -13.12 10.42 5.59
N THR A 130 -13.45 9.13 5.59
CA THR A 130 -12.71 8.10 4.84
C THR A 130 -12.70 8.41 3.35
N ASN A 131 -13.83 8.82 2.75
CA ASN A 131 -13.87 9.25 1.35
C ASN A 131 -12.92 10.43 1.05
N ARG A 132 -12.76 11.39 1.97
CA ARG A 132 -11.79 12.49 1.81
C ARG A 132 -10.35 12.01 1.95
N LEU A 133 -10.09 11.11 2.90
CA LEU A 133 -8.77 10.51 3.10
C LEU A 133 -8.37 9.67 1.88
N GLU A 134 -9.27 8.81 1.38
CA GLU A 134 -9.07 8.01 0.17
C GLU A 134 -8.68 8.89 -1.03
N LYS A 135 -9.41 9.99 -1.27
CA LYS A 135 -9.07 10.95 -2.35
C LYS A 135 -7.71 11.62 -2.17
N THR A 136 -7.24 11.76 -0.93
CA THR A 136 -5.94 12.37 -0.61
C THR A 136 -4.81 11.35 -0.73
N PHE A 137 -5.09 10.09 -0.42
CA PHE A 137 -4.09 9.02 -0.36
C PHE A 137 -3.94 8.25 -1.67
N ARG A 138 -5.01 8.14 -2.47
CA ARG A 138 -4.96 7.52 -3.78
C ARG A 138 -4.31 8.49 -4.76
N PRO A 139 -3.17 8.15 -5.38
CA PRO A 139 -2.63 8.93 -6.47
C PRO A 139 -3.62 8.93 -7.63
N PRO A 140 -3.74 10.02 -8.39
CA PRO A 140 -4.58 10.06 -9.58
C PRO A 140 -3.89 9.28 -10.70
N LEU A 141 -3.92 7.94 -10.62
CA LEU A 141 -3.54 7.06 -11.72
C LEU A 141 -4.79 6.84 -12.57
N ASP A 142 -4.95 7.67 -13.59
CA ASP A 142 -5.99 7.52 -14.60
C ASP A 142 -5.41 7.02 -15.93
N GLU A 143 -6.31 6.65 -16.84
CA GLU A 143 -5.95 6.21 -18.20
C GLU A 143 -5.07 7.25 -18.91
N ALA A 144 -5.32 8.54 -18.69
CA ALA A 144 -4.57 9.63 -19.31
C ALA A 144 -3.10 9.65 -18.85
N ALA A 145 -2.84 9.43 -17.56
CA ALA A 145 -1.50 9.33 -17.00
C ALA A 145 -0.72 8.14 -17.57
N LEU A 146 -1.36 6.96 -17.63
CA LEU A 146 -0.77 5.76 -18.26
C LEU A 146 -0.47 6.01 -19.74
N LYS A 147 -1.46 6.49 -20.50
CA LYS A 147 -1.33 6.82 -21.93
C LYS A 147 -0.24 7.85 -22.19
N LYS A 148 -0.11 8.88 -21.35
CA LYS A 148 0.98 9.86 -21.44
C LYS A 148 2.35 9.22 -21.20
N PHE A 149 2.43 8.28 -20.25
CA PHE A 149 3.68 7.62 -19.90
C PHE A 149 4.11 6.60 -20.97
N VAL A 150 3.23 5.69 -21.39
CA VAL A 150 3.57 4.62 -22.35
C VAL A 150 3.44 5.04 -23.81
N GLY A 151 2.60 6.04 -24.10
CA GLY A 151 2.33 6.47 -25.47
C GLY A 151 1.78 5.35 -26.36
N GLY A 152 2.16 5.36 -27.64
CA GLY A 152 1.80 4.32 -28.60
C GLY A 152 2.80 3.15 -28.66
N MET A 153 3.49 2.87 -27.56
CA MET A 153 4.50 1.81 -27.52
C MET A 153 3.85 0.43 -27.64
N LYS A 154 4.55 -0.44 -28.35
CA LYS A 154 4.26 -1.87 -28.47
C LYS A 154 5.45 -2.66 -27.96
N PHE A 155 5.23 -3.89 -27.53
CA PHE A 155 6.32 -4.78 -27.13
C PHE A 155 6.15 -6.15 -27.77
N VAL A 156 7.27 -6.86 -27.90
CA VAL A 156 7.29 -8.24 -28.40
C VAL A 156 6.83 -9.18 -27.29
N ASP A 157 5.72 -9.87 -27.51
CA ASP A 157 5.15 -10.87 -26.64
C ASP A 157 5.18 -12.24 -27.34
N GLY A 158 6.19 -13.05 -27.03
CA GLY A 158 6.47 -14.26 -27.81
C GLY A 158 6.78 -13.93 -29.27
N GLN A 159 5.91 -14.36 -30.19
CA GLN A 159 6.01 -14.05 -31.62
C GLN A 159 5.16 -12.85 -32.06
N GLU A 160 4.33 -12.32 -31.17
CA GLU A 160 3.39 -11.25 -31.50
C GLU A 160 3.89 -9.88 -31.03
N THR A 161 3.34 -8.82 -31.63
CA THR A 161 3.60 -7.45 -31.20
C THR A 161 2.32 -6.84 -30.69
N VAL A 162 2.27 -6.58 -29.38
CA VAL A 162 1.05 -6.15 -28.68
C VAL A 162 1.17 -4.70 -28.19
N SER A 163 0.05 -4.02 -28.01
CA SER A 163 -0.01 -2.66 -27.47
C SER A 163 0.29 -2.69 -25.96
N LEU A 164 1.30 -1.93 -25.53
CA LEU A 164 1.66 -1.86 -24.10
C LEU A 164 0.52 -1.25 -23.28
N LEU A 165 -0.10 -0.18 -23.78
CA LEU A 165 -1.22 0.48 -23.10
C LEU A 165 -2.38 -0.49 -22.89
N GLN A 166 -2.79 -1.20 -23.95
CA GLN A 166 -3.91 -2.13 -23.90
C GLN A 166 -3.63 -3.28 -22.92
N ARG A 167 -2.38 -3.79 -22.88
CA ARG A 167 -2.01 -4.85 -21.94
C ARG A 167 -2.03 -4.37 -20.48
N LEU A 168 -1.66 -3.12 -20.23
CA LEU A 168 -1.76 -2.51 -18.90
C LEU A 168 -3.22 -2.31 -18.48
N GLU A 169 -4.05 -1.79 -19.38
CA GLU A 169 -5.49 -1.59 -19.16
C GLU A 169 -6.20 -2.91 -18.86
N GLN A 170 -5.86 -3.98 -19.60
CA GLN A 170 -6.38 -5.33 -19.33
C GLN A 170 -6.13 -5.78 -17.88
N GLY A 171 -4.97 -5.44 -17.31
CA GLY A 171 -4.64 -5.76 -15.92
C GLY A 171 -5.06 -4.69 -14.92
N MET A 172 -5.72 -3.61 -15.33
CA MET A 172 -6.13 -2.50 -14.45
C MET A 172 -7.64 -2.18 -14.56
N ASP A 173 -8.43 -3.10 -15.13
CA ASP A 173 -9.85 -2.89 -15.41
C ASP A 173 -10.75 -2.92 -14.16
N LEU A 174 -10.25 -3.48 -13.05
CA LEU A 174 -10.99 -3.59 -11.79
C LEU A 174 -10.73 -2.41 -10.85
N TYR A 175 -11.74 -1.55 -10.68
CA TYR A 175 -11.70 -0.42 -9.74
C TYR A 175 -12.48 -0.70 -8.45
N PRO A 176 -12.00 -0.28 -7.27
CA PRO A 176 -10.73 0.40 -7.02
C PRO A 176 -9.52 -0.53 -7.12
N LEU A 177 -8.43 -0.02 -7.69
CA LEU A 177 -7.17 -0.75 -7.77
C LEU A 177 -6.52 -0.86 -6.39
N PRO A 178 -6.05 -2.06 -5.99
CA PRO A 178 -5.13 -2.23 -4.88
C PRO A 178 -3.90 -1.33 -5.00
N GLN A 179 -3.46 -0.79 -3.86
CA GLN A 179 -2.31 0.09 -3.80
C GLN A 179 -1.62 0.01 -2.43
N ALA A 180 -0.34 0.38 -2.40
CA ALA A 180 0.43 0.53 -1.17
C ALA A 180 1.41 1.70 -1.30
N ALA A 181 1.44 2.57 -0.28
CA ALA A 181 2.47 3.58 -0.15
C ALA A 181 3.82 2.92 0.19
N LEU A 182 4.86 3.32 -0.54
CA LEU A 182 6.21 2.80 -0.41
C LEU A 182 7.03 3.64 0.57
N PRO A 183 8.08 3.08 1.20
CA PRO A 183 8.96 3.81 2.12
C PRO A 183 9.65 5.03 1.50
N ASN A 184 9.90 4.99 0.18
CA ASN A 184 10.49 6.09 -0.58
C ASN A 184 9.48 7.22 -0.90
N GLY A 185 8.23 7.11 -0.44
CA GLY A 185 7.18 8.09 -0.67
C GLY A 185 6.37 7.90 -1.96
N ASN A 186 6.77 6.98 -2.84
CA ASN A 186 5.98 6.59 -4.02
C ASN A 186 4.78 5.72 -3.64
N VAL A 187 3.95 5.39 -4.62
CA VAL A 187 2.83 4.45 -4.47
C VAL A 187 2.94 3.39 -5.55
N LEU A 188 2.86 2.12 -5.14
CA LEU A 188 2.69 0.99 -6.07
C LEU A 188 1.20 0.68 -6.17
N VAL A 189 0.68 0.70 -7.38
CA VAL A 189 -0.71 0.36 -7.72
C VAL A 189 -0.68 -0.86 -8.62
N TRP A 190 -1.60 -1.81 -8.42
CA TRP A 190 -1.70 -2.99 -9.27
C TRP A 190 -3.14 -3.43 -9.47
N GLY A 191 -3.35 -4.33 -10.43
CA GLY A 191 -4.62 -4.95 -10.69
C GLY A 191 -4.48 -6.29 -11.40
N PHE A 192 -5.65 -6.86 -11.71
CA PHE A 192 -5.81 -8.15 -12.36
C PHE A 192 -6.77 -8.01 -13.53
N GLN A 193 -6.60 -8.87 -14.53
CA GLN A 193 -7.61 -9.05 -15.56
C GLN A 193 -8.87 -9.69 -14.95
N PRO A 194 -10.08 -9.18 -15.27
CA PRO A 194 -11.31 -9.84 -14.90
C PRO A 194 -11.32 -11.31 -15.33
N HIS A 195 -11.67 -12.20 -14.41
CA HIS A 195 -11.71 -13.66 -14.62
C HIS A 195 -10.36 -14.33 -14.93
N ASN A 196 -9.24 -13.61 -14.84
CA ASN A 196 -7.90 -14.17 -15.04
C ASN A 196 -6.85 -13.48 -14.15
N ALA A 197 -6.73 -13.95 -12.92
CA ALA A 197 -5.79 -13.38 -11.94
C ALA A 197 -4.30 -13.62 -12.30
N GLN A 198 -4.00 -14.45 -13.30
CA GLN A 198 -2.63 -14.65 -13.77
C GLN A 198 -2.13 -13.46 -14.60
N VAL A 199 -3.05 -12.72 -15.22
CA VAL A 199 -2.75 -11.52 -16.01
C VAL A 199 -2.89 -10.31 -15.12
N GLN A 200 -1.75 -9.77 -14.72
CA GLN A 200 -1.63 -8.63 -13.81
C GLN A 200 -0.99 -7.43 -14.50
N SER A 201 -1.18 -6.26 -13.91
CA SER A 201 -0.45 -5.04 -14.27
C SER A 201 -0.17 -4.22 -13.04
N LEU A 202 0.97 -3.53 -13.04
CA LEU A 202 1.37 -2.63 -11.96
C LEU A 202 1.86 -1.30 -12.51
N ALA A 203 1.78 -0.27 -11.68
CA ALA A 203 2.42 1.00 -11.91
C ALA A 203 3.03 1.50 -10.60
N VAL A 204 4.18 2.15 -10.70
CA VAL A 204 4.73 2.94 -9.61
C VAL A 204 4.58 4.41 -9.99
N VAL A 205 3.97 5.16 -9.09
CA VAL A 205 3.68 6.58 -9.29
C VAL A 205 4.24 7.41 -8.14
N TYR A 206 4.64 8.63 -8.45
CA TYR A 206 4.77 9.65 -7.43
C TYR A 206 3.40 9.92 -6.81
N ARG A 207 3.36 10.42 -5.58
CA ARG A 207 2.10 10.80 -4.92
C ARG A 207 1.26 11.81 -5.70
N GLN A 208 1.90 12.65 -6.50
CA GLN A 208 1.22 13.62 -7.37
C GLN A 208 0.57 12.96 -8.60
N GLY A 209 0.71 11.64 -8.81
CA GLY A 209 0.11 10.87 -9.90
C GLY A 209 0.99 10.68 -11.13
N ALA A 210 2.19 11.28 -11.16
CA ALA A 210 3.11 11.06 -12.27
C ALA A 210 3.69 9.63 -12.23
N VAL A 211 3.58 8.92 -13.36
CA VAL A 211 4.07 7.54 -13.51
C VAL A 211 5.60 7.53 -13.65
N GLN A 212 6.26 6.65 -12.89
CA GLN A 212 7.71 6.39 -12.99
C GLN A 212 8.02 5.11 -13.75
N LEU A 213 7.19 4.10 -13.55
CA LEU A 213 7.37 2.74 -14.04
C LEU A 213 6.00 2.12 -14.25
N VAL A 214 5.88 1.30 -15.29
CA VAL A 214 4.74 0.38 -15.47
C VAL A 214 5.27 -1.04 -15.62
N GLY A 215 4.46 -2.02 -15.25
CA GLY A 215 4.82 -3.43 -15.35
C GLY A 215 3.66 -4.26 -15.84
N ILE A 216 3.97 -5.22 -16.71
CA ILE A 216 3.07 -6.33 -17.06
C ILE A 216 3.58 -7.58 -16.36
N VAL A 217 2.66 -8.36 -15.81
CA VAL A 217 2.99 -9.52 -15.00
C VAL A 217 2.07 -10.66 -15.40
N ASP A 218 2.66 -11.82 -15.66
CA ASP A 218 1.94 -13.01 -16.11
C ASP A 218 2.39 -14.24 -15.30
N GLY A 219 1.46 -15.13 -14.97
CA GLY A 219 1.76 -16.51 -14.58
C GLY A 219 2.45 -16.72 -13.22
N ILE A 220 2.52 -15.69 -12.37
CA ILE A 220 3.13 -15.79 -11.03
C ILE A 220 2.11 -15.87 -9.89
N TYR A 221 0.84 -15.53 -10.13
CA TYR A 221 -0.17 -15.44 -9.07
C TYR A 221 -0.43 -16.81 -8.44
N LEU A 222 -0.40 -16.89 -7.11
CA LEU A 222 -0.60 -18.15 -6.38
C LEU A 222 0.30 -19.30 -6.88
N SER A 223 1.50 -19.00 -7.36
CA SER A 223 2.49 -20.03 -7.78
C SER A 223 3.21 -20.70 -6.61
N LEU A 224 2.93 -20.30 -5.36
CA LEU A 224 3.28 -21.00 -4.11
C LEU A 224 2.12 -20.92 -3.09
N PRO A 225 0.98 -21.58 -3.35
CA PRO A 225 -0.20 -21.46 -2.50
C PRO A 225 -0.02 -22.19 -1.16
N SER A 226 -0.97 -21.97 -0.24
CA SER A 226 -0.95 -22.64 1.07
C SER A 226 -0.86 -24.17 0.92
N GLY A 227 -0.04 -24.81 1.74
CA GLY A 227 0.21 -26.26 1.68
C GLY A 227 1.19 -26.73 0.60
N LYS A 228 1.67 -25.85 -0.30
CA LYS A 228 2.78 -26.15 -1.22
C LYS A 228 4.11 -25.66 -0.66
N THR A 229 5.17 -26.41 -0.95
CA THR A 229 6.57 -26.11 -0.59
C THR A 229 7.43 -25.78 -1.80
N GLN A 230 7.01 -26.19 -3.00
CA GLN A 230 7.73 -25.95 -4.24
C GLN A 230 7.04 -24.83 -5.03
N TRP A 231 7.84 -23.85 -5.45
CA TRP A 231 7.43 -22.81 -6.38
C TRP A 231 7.26 -23.39 -7.78
N ALA A 232 6.09 -23.18 -8.37
CA ALA A 232 5.71 -23.70 -9.68
C ALA A 232 4.97 -22.60 -10.48
N PRO A 233 5.70 -21.63 -11.06
CA PRO A 233 5.10 -20.62 -11.92
C PRO A 233 4.62 -21.23 -13.25
N GLU A 234 3.76 -20.51 -13.98
CA GLU A 234 3.38 -20.91 -15.34
C GLU A 234 4.59 -20.87 -16.30
N GLU A 235 4.53 -21.62 -17.40
CA GLU A 235 5.64 -21.72 -18.37
C GLU A 235 6.03 -20.35 -18.97
N ASN A 236 5.05 -19.45 -19.13
CA ASN A 236 5.21 -18.09 -19.64
C ASN A 236 5.35 -17.03 -18.53
N ALA A 237 5.62 -17.44 -17.29
CA ALA A 237 5.66 -16.52 -16.17
C ALA A 237 6.74 -15.44 -16.35
N ARG A 238 6.35 -14.18 -16.15
CA ARG A 238 7.24 -13.03 -16.34
C ARG A 238 6.80 -11.81 -15.54
N ILE A 239 7.77 -10.94 -15.30
CA ILE A 239 7.57 -9.57 -14.81
C ILE A 239 8.34 -8.66 -15.77
N ALA A 240 7.65 -8.02 -16.70
CA ALA A 240 8.28 -7.08 -17.63
C ALA A 240 8.00 -5.63 -17.19
N LEU A 241 9.06 -4.94 -16.79
CA LEU A 241 9.04 -3.57 -16.28
C LEU A 241 9.48 -2.60 -17.39
N PHE A 242 8.78 -1.48 -17.52
CA PHE A 242 9.04 -0.47 -18.53
C PHE A 242 9.25 0.89 -17.85
N VAL A 243 10.41 1.50 -18.11
CA VAL A 243 10.83 2.76 -17.48
C VAL A 243 11.31 3.75 -18.52
N ARG A 244 11.18 5.04 -18.20
CA ARG A 244 11.84 6.12 -18.95
C ARG A 244 13.13 6.60 -18.29
N ASP A 245 13.22 6.46 -16.97
CA ASP A 245 14.40 6.78 -16.19
C ASP A 245 14.85 5.50 -15.46
N PRO A 246 16.03 4.94 -15.79
CA PRO A 246 16.57 3.79 -15.10
C PRO A 246 16.70 3.97 -13.58
N ALA A 247 16.80 5.21 -13.06
CA ALA A 247 16.82 5.47 -11.63
C ALA A 247 15.53 5.00 -10.92
N ALA A 248 14.40 4.95 -11.63
CA ALA A 248 13.14 4.40 -11.11
C ALA A 248 13.26 2.91 -10.76
N LEU A 249 14.12 2.15 -11.44
CA LEU A 249 14.38 0.74 -11.09
C LEU A 249 15.12 0.67 -9.75
N THR A 250 16.19 1.45 -9.57
CA THR A 250 16.95 1.47 -8.32
C THR A 250 16.08 1.85 -7.12
N GLN A 251 15.15 2.80 -7.31
CA GLN A 251 14.28 3.29 -6.24
C GLN A 251 13.17 2.30 -5.86
N ASN A 252 12.68 1.49 -6.80
CA ASN A 252 11.43 0.74 -6.61
C ASN A 252 11.57 -0.79 -6.77
N LEU A 253 12.71 -1.31 -7.21
CA LEU A 253 12.88 -2.74 -7.46
C LEU A 253 12.72 -3.58 -6.19
N SER A 254 13.18 -3.11 -5.02
CA SER A 254 12.96 -3.79 -3.73
C SER A 254 11.46 -3.98 -3.46
N ALA A 255 10.67 -2.93 -3.63
CA ALA A 255 9.22 -2.97 -3.49
C ALA A 255 8.53 -3.88 -4.52
N ILE A 256 9.00 -3.88 -5.78
CA ILE A 256 8.45 -4.74 -6.84
C ILE A 256 8.72 -6.22 -6.54
N ARG A 257 9.92 -6.57 -6.02
CA ARG A 257 10.24 -7.93 -5.59
C ARG A 257 9.36 -8.38 -4.43
N ALA A 258 9.17 -7.51 -3.43
CA ALA A 258 8.28 -7.77 -2.30
C ALA A 258 6.81 -7.92 -2.73
N TRP A 259 6.34 -7.09 -3.67
CA TRP A 259 5.02 -7.23 -4.28
C TRP A 259 4.86 -8.55 -5.03
N ALA A 260 5.87 -8.95 -5.82
CA ALA A 260 5.84 -10.20 -6.55
C ALA A 260 5.81 -11.41 -5.59
N ALA A 261 6.59 -11.37 -4.50
CA ALA A 261 6.51 -12.38 -3.45
C ALA A 261 5.12 -12.45 -2.81
N ALA A 262 4.46 -11.31 -2.58
CA ALA A 262 3.08 -11.28 -2.11
C ALA A 262 2.10 -11.87 -3.15
N SER A 263 2.25 -11.56 -4.45
CA SER A 263 1.45 -12.15 -5.54
C SER A 263 1.60 -13.66 -5.62
N ILE A 264 2.83 -14.17 -5.51
CA ILE A 264 3.15 -15.61 -5.49
C ILE A 264 2.41 -16.33 -4.36
N LEU A 265 2.21 -15.62 -3.25
CA LEU A 265 1.51 -16.10 -2.06
C LEU A 265 0.00 -15.76 -2.04
N GLY A 266 -0.51 -15.04 -3.05
CA GLY A 266 -1.92 -14.69 -3.18
C GLY A 266 -2.37 -13.41 -2.45
N PHE A 267 -1.44 -12.59 -1.95
CA PHE A 267 -1.67 -11.38 -1.15
C PHE A 267 -2.36 -11.57 0.21
N GLU A 268 -2.69 -12.79 0.62
CA GLU A 268 -3.47 -13.05 1.85
C GLU A 268 -2.62 -13.44 3.08
N GLN A 269 -1.29 -13.45 2.96
CA GLN A 269 -0.38 -13.92 4.03
C GLN A 269 -0.01 -12.82 5.04
N GLU A 270 -0.07 -13.14 6.33
CA GLU A 270 0.22 -12.19 7.41
C GLU A 270 1.73 -12.06 7.66
N CYS A 271 2.31 -10.95 7.19
CA CYS A 271 3.74 -10.68 7.29
C CYS A 271 4.02 -9.25 7.80
N PRO A 272 4.66 -9.04 8.97
CA PRO A 272 5.06 -10.05 9.95
C PRO A 272 3.86 -10.69 10.65
N GLY A 273 3.99 -11.96 11.04
CA GLY A 273 2.89 -12.69 11.65
C GLY A 273 3.06 -14.20 11.54
N LYS A 274 1.94 -14.91 11.50
CA LYS A 274 1.92 -16.38 11.46
C LYS A 274 2.60 -16.95 10.20
N ASP A 275 2.68 -16.18 9.12
CA ASP A 275 3.18 -16.61 7.81
C ASP A 275 4.61 -16.10 7.52
N GLN A 276 5.32 -15.56 8.52
CA GLN A 276 6.65 -14.93 8.38
C GLN A 276 7.65 -15.81 7.59
N THR A 277 7.76 -17.09 7.92
CA THR A 277 8.69 -18.02 7.24
C THR A 277 8.34 -18.21 5.77
N ARG A 278 7.04 -18.26 5.42
CA ARG A 278 6.60 -18.36 4.03
C ARG A 278 6.92 -17.10 3.25
N CYS A 279 6.69 -15.93 3.84
CA CYS A 279 7.08 -14.66 3.23
C CYS A 279 8.58 -14.54 3.00
N GLN A 280 9.41 -14.97 3.97
CA GLN A 280 10.87 -15.00 3.81
C GLN A 280 11.33 -15.97 2.72
N ALA A 281 10.65 -17.11 2.56
CA ALA A 281 10.94 -18.05 1.48
C ALA A 281 10.55 -17.47 0.11
N ALA A 282 9.35 -16.88 0.00
CA ALA A 282 8.87 -16.28 -1.24
C ALA A 282 9.74 -15.09 -1.70
N ALA A 283 10.23 -14.27 -0.76
CA ALA A 283 11.11 -13.14 -1.06
C ALA A 283 12.45 -13.56 -1.71
N LYS A 284 12.89 -14.81 -1.51
CA LYS A 284 14.15 -15.33 -2.04
C LYS A 284 13.99 -16.08 -3.38
N LEU A 285 12.78 -16.19 -3.90
CA LEU A 285 12.54 -16.89 -5.17
C LEU A 285 13.19 -16.12 -6.33
N PRO A 286 13.78 -16.83 -7.32
CA PRO A 286 14.39 -16.18 -8.47
C PRO A 286 13.29 -15.68 -9.42
N LEU A 287 12.91 -14.42 -9.28
CA LEU A 287 11.82 -13.83 -10.05
C LEU A 287 12.21 -13.60 -11.53
N PRO A 288 11.33 -13.90 -12.50
CA PRO A 288 11.56 -13.68 -13.93
C PRO A 288 11.37 -12.21 -14.33
N ILE A 289 12.19 -11.32 -13.74
CA ILE A 289 12.10 -9.87 -13.97
C ILE A 289 12.96 -9.47 -15.17
N HIS A 290 12.36 -8.76 -16.11
CA HIS A 290 13.03 -8.09 -17.20
C HIS A 290 12.66 -6.60 -17.19
N ALA A 291 13.64 -5.72 -17.39
CA ALA A 291 13.40 -4.29 -17.49
C ALA A 291 13.70 -3.79 -18.89
N TYR A 292 12.94 -2.80 -19.37
CA TYR A 292 13.09 -2.22 -20.69
C TYR A 292 13.06 -0.69 -20.64
N ASP A 293 13.91 -0.06 -21.46
CA ASP A 293 13.91 1.39 -21.65
C ASP A 293 12.86 1.80 -22.68
N LEU A 294 11.88 2.60 -22.25
CA LEU A 294 10.85 3.19 -23.11
C LEU A 294 11.39 4.26 -24.06
N ASN A 295 12.61 4.75 -23.86
CA ASN A 295 13.27 5.66 -24.80
C ASN A 295 14.01 4.90 -25.91
N CYS A 296 14.32 3.62 -25.69
CA CYS A 296 14.89 2.75 -26.71
C CYS A 296 13.82 2.33 -27.73
N LYS A 297 14.16 2.44 -29.02
CA LYS A 297 13.24 2.14 -30.13
C LYS A 297 13.83 1.05 -31.02
N THR A 298 13.05 0.02 -31.38
CA THR A 298 13.42 -0.92 -32.44
C THR A 298 13.06 -0.41 -33.85
N ASN A 299 13.49 -1.10 -34.92
CA ASN A 299 13.14 -0.71 -36.30
C ASN A 299 11.61 -0.52 -36.40
N ASN A 300 11.14 0.59 -36.98
CA ASN A 300 9.75 1.12 -36.96
C ASN A 300 9.35 2.00 -35.76
N GLY A 301 10.27 2.32 -34.85
CA GLY A 301 10.17 3.48 -33.95
C GLY A 301 9.18 3.40 -32.77
N LYS A 302 8.41 2.31 -32.64
CA LYS A 302 7.39 2.10 -31.59
C LYS A 302 7.39 0.72 -30.95
N VAL A 303 8.30 -0.18 -31.33
CA VAL A 303 8.36 -1.54 -30.79
C VAL A 303 9.54 -1.63 -29.82
N ILE A 304 9.28 -2.19 -28.63
CA ILE A 304 10.26 -2.51 -27.59
C ILE A 304 10.58 -4.00 -27.74
N GLY A 305 11.88 -4.30 -27.88
CA GLY A 305 12.36 -5.68 -27.97
C GLY A 305 13.59 -5.88 -27.09
N GLN A 306 14.20 -7.08 -27.17
CA GLN A 306 15.31 -7.48 -26.31
C GLN A 306 16.51 -6.52 -26.33
N ARG A 307 16.76 -5.82 -27.44
CA ARG A 307 17.83 -4.81 -27.52
C ARG A 307 17.61 -3.58 -26.63
N CYS A 308 16.40 -3.41 -26.13
CA CYS A 308 16.02 -2.34 -25.20
C CYS A 308 16.04 -2.80 -23.74
N ALA A 309 16.49 -4.03 -23.47
CA ALA A 309 16.61 -4.55 -22.13
C ALA A 309 17.62 -3.74 -21.31
N LEU A 310 17.26 -3.46 -20.06
CA LEU A 310 18.08 -2.82 -19.07
C LEU A 310 18.58 -3.87 -18.06
N PRO A 311 19.83 -3.77 -17.59
CA PRO A 311 20.27 -4.59 -16.47
C PRO A 311 19.49 -4.22 -15.20
N LEU A 312 19.14 -5.22 -14.40
CA LEU A 312 18.52 -4.96 -13.10
C LEU A 312 19.58 -4.47 -12.11
N PRO A 313 19.33 -3.34 -11.41
CA PRO A 313 20.24 -2.86 -10.38
C PRO A 313 20.25 -3.83 -9.19
N GLN A 314 21.38 -3.87 -8.48
CA GLN A 314 21.46 -4.50 -7.17
C GLN A 314 20.85 -3.52 -6.15
N VAL A 315 19.85 -3.99 -5.41
CA VAL A 315 19.12 -3.20 -4.41
C VAL A 315 19.00 -4.02 -3.13
N PRO A 316 18.96 -3.38 -1.95
CA PRO A 316 18.69 -4.08 -0.70
C PRO A 316 17.28 -4.70 -0.72
N GLU A 317 17.11 -5.80 0.01
CA GLU A 317 15.82 -6.47 0.22
C GLU A 317 15.22 -6.04 1.55
N ASP A 318 14.86 -4.76 1.64
CA ASP A 318 14.39 -4.09 2.85
C ASP A 318 12.87 -3.90 2.91
N VAL A 319 12.16 -4.21 1.82
CA VAL A 319 10.69 -4.15 1.78
C VAL A 319 10.10 -5.53 2.08
N SER A 320 9.28 -5.62 3.12
CA SER A 320 8.56 -6.85 3.46
C SER A 320 7.41 -7.12 2.46
N PRO A 321 7.20 -8.36 1.99
CA PRO A 321 6.02 -8.73 1.19
C PRO A 321 4.69 -8.38 1.85
N GLY A 322 4.65 -8.35 3.19
CA GLY A 322 3.43 -8.03 3.93
C GLY A 322 2.99 -6.57 3.83
N LEU A 323 3.81 -5.68 3.26
CA LEU A 323 3.35 -4.35 2.83
C LEU A 323 2.18 -4.46 1.83
N PHE A 324 2.12 -5.54 1.04
CA PHE A 324 1.15 -5.73 -0.03
C PHE A 324 -0.01 -6.66 0.35
N TRP A 325 -0.16 -6.98 1.64
CA TRP A 325 -1.26 -7.82 2.13
C TRP A 325 -2.64 -7.20 1.82
N GLN A 326 -3.59 -8.02 1.34
CA GLN A 326 -4.95 -7.66 0.93
C GLN A 326 -6.01 -8.60 1.51
#